data_AF-X1NET6-F1
#
_entry.id   AF-X1NET6-F1
#
_cell.length_a   1.000
_cell.length_b   1.000
_cell.length_c   1.000
_cell.angle_alpha   90.00
_cell.angle_beta   90.00
_cell.angle_gamma   90.00
#
_symmetry.space_group_name_H-M   'P 1'
#
loop_
_entity.id
_entity.type
_entity.pdbx_description
1 polymer ?
#
loop_
_entity_poly.entity_id
_entity_poly.type
_entity_poly.pdbx_seq_one_letter_code
_entity_poly.pdbx_strand_id
1 'polypeptide(L)'
;EVMHRFLSTLWNVYSFFVIYANIDRFTPSSKTTSLCQSELDNWIISELNQLIVDVDKALDGYNPTEAGRKIESFVADLSNWYVRRSRRRFWKSENDADKLSAYTTLYECLVTLSKLLAPLTPFLAEELYQNLVCSAFPEAPDSVHLTDFPVADMAKIDKQLSDDTRLAMKISSLGRAARSKAGIKVRQPLAKVVVSVASSDEEESLKRLKPQIFEELNVKDLEVKGFQEVAELDGHGYEVSGSEQRMDKKEGVALFTTGAYLVAVPT
;
A
#
# COMPACT_ATOMS: atom_id res chain seq x y z
N GLU A 1 -11.95 -13.66 13.49
CA GLU A 1 -11.84 -13.46 12.03
C GLU A 1 -10.82 -12.37 11.66
N VAL A 2 -10.97 -11.14 12.17
CA VAL A 2 -10.04 -10.01 11.89
C VAL A 2 -8.59 -10.31 12.29
N MET A 3 -8.34 -10.77 13.52
CA MET A 3 -7.00 -11.13 14.00
C MET A 3 -6.34 -12.23 13.15
N HIS A 4 -7.10 -13.25 12.76
CA HIS A 4 -6.59 -14.33 11.91
C HIS A 4 -6.17 -13.80 10.53
N ARG A 5 -6.96 -12.91 9.94
CA ARG A 5 -6.63 -12.28 8.65
C ARG A 5 -5.37 -11.41 8.75
N PHE A 6 -5.26 -10.57 9.79
CA PHE A 6 -4.07 -9.75 10.01
C PHE A 6 -2.80 -10.62 10.14
N LEU A 7 -2.82 -11.58 11.06
CA LEU A 7 -1.68 -12.47 11.32
C LEU A 7 -1.30 -13.26 10.06
N SER A 8 -2.28 -13.77 9.32
CA SER A 8 -2.04 -14.46 8.06
C SER A 8 -1.37 -13.56 7.03
N THR A 9 -1.83 -12.32 6.87
CA THR A 9 -1.25 -11.37 5.93
C THR A 9 0.19 -11.02 6.29
N LEU A 10 0.47 -10.71 7.56
CA LEU A 10 1.82 -10.41 8.03
C LEU A 10 2.75 -11.61 7.83
N TRP A 11 2.29 -12.80 8.23
CA TRP A 11 3.07 -14.03 8.09
C TRP A 11 3.36 -14.39 6.64
N ASN A 12 2.42 -14.14 5.73
CA ASN A 12 2.62 -14.34 4.29
C ASN A 12 3.67 -13.38 3.72
N VAL A 13 3.67 -12.11 4.13
CA VAL A 13 4.69 -11.13 3.71
C VAL A 13 6.07 -11.51 4.25
N TYR A 14 6.14 -11.89 5.53
CA TYR A 14 7.36 -12.37 6.16
C TYR A 14 7.90 -13.65 5.50
N SER A 15 7.04 -14.65 5.27
CA SER A 15 7.41 -15.89 4.60
C SER A 15 7.91 -15.65 3.19
N PHE A 16 7.26 -14.75 2.44
CA PHE A 16 7.73 -14.30 1.13
C PHE A 16 9.15 -13.74 1.24
N PHE A 17 9.39 -12.79 2.14
CA PHE A 17 10.72 -12.21 2.34
C PHE A 17 11.77 -13.29 2.65
N VAL A 18 11.54 -14.15 3.64
CA VAL A 18 12.50 -15.18 4.07
C VAL A 18 12.84 -16.16 2.95
N ILE A 19 11.84 -16.63 2.20
CA ILE A 19 12.06 -17.58 1.09
C ILE A 19 13.00 -16.97 0.06
N TYR A 20 12.71 -15.75 -0.40
CA TYR A 20 13.48 -15.12 -1.47
C TYR A 20 14.82 -14.58 -1.00
N ALA A 21 14.89 -14.01 0.21
CA ALA A 21 16.14 -13.58 0.83
C ALA A 21 17.13 -14.75 1.01
N ASN A 22 16.64 -15.93 1.40
CA ASN A 22 17.48 -17.13 1.53
C ASN A 22 17.98 -17.66 0.17
N ILE A 23 17.14 -17.62 -0.88
CA ILE A 23 17.53 -18.01 -2.24
C ILE A 23 18.63 -17.08 -2.75
N ASP A 24 18.48 -15.77 -2.56
CA ASP A 24 19.41 -14.75 -3.04
C ASP A 24 20.59 -14.50 -2.08
N ARG A 25 20.63 -15.18 -0.93
CA ARG A 25 21.62 -15.01 0.15
C ARG A 25 21.80 -13.55 0.55
N PHE A 26 20.69 -12.84 0.70
CA PHE A 26 20.68 -11.45 1.12
C PHE A 26 21.27 -11.31 2.54
N THR A 27 22.19 -10.37 2.69
CA THR A 27 22.75 -10.00 3.99
C THR A 27 22.35 -8.56 4.31
N PRO A 28 21.66 -8.31 5.44
CA PRO A 28 21.37 -6.95 5.85
C PRO A 28 22.68 -6.27 6.22
N SER A 29 23.00 -5.16 5.54
CA SER A 29 24.17 -4.34 5.86
C SER A 29 23.73 -3.19 6.77
N SER A 30 24.50 -2.87 7.81
CA SER A 30 24.23 -1.71 8.68
C SER A 30 24.44 -0.37 7.98
N LYS A 31 25.10 -0.37 6.81
CA LYS A 31 25.32 0.84 6.02
C LYS A 31 24.22 0.95 4.97
N THR A 32 23.29 1.88 5.21
CA THR A 32 22.39 2.46 4.20
C THR A 32 23.26 3.14 3.14
N THR A 33 23.80 2.33 2.24
CA THR A 33 24.45 2.85 1.03
C THR A 33 23.32 3.48 0.22
N SER A 34 23.58 4.61 -0.43
CA SER A 34 22.64 5.29 -1.33
C SER A 34 22.27 4.36 -2.49
N LEU A 35 21.32 3.46 -2.23
CA LEU A 35 20.73 2.57 -3.21
C LEU A 35 19.74 3.39 -4.05
N CYS A 36 19.58 3.04 -5.32
CA CYS A 36 18.49 3.58 -6.13
C CYS A 36 17.16 3.13 -5.54
N GLN A 37 16.56 3.96 -4.70
CA GLN A 37 15.24 3.73 -4.15
C GLN A 37 14.19 4.08 -5.21
N SER A 38 13.32 3.12 -5.48
CA SER A 38 12.15 3.36 -6.33
C SER A 38 11.19 4.31 -5.62
N GLU A 39 10.34 5.00 -6.37
CA GLU A 39 9.23 5.79 -5.82
C GLU A 39 8.35 4.95 -4.87
N LEU A 40 8.14 3.66 -5.17
CA LEU A 40 7.43 2.73 -4.29
C LEU A 40 8.17 2.45 -2.98
N ASP A 41 9.50 2.42 -3.00
CA ASP A 41 10.31 2.22 -1.80
C ASP A 41 10.27 3.47 -0.92
N ASN A 42 10.40 4.65 -1.52
CA ASN A 42 10.28 5.92 -0.81
C ASN A 42 8.89 6.07 -0.19
N TRP A 43 7.84 5.67 -0.91
CA TRP A 43 6.47 5.74 -0.40
C TRP A 43 6.26 4.83 0.81
N ILE A 44 6.67 3.55 0.75
CA ILE A 44 6.43 2.64 1.89
C ILE A 44 7.26 3.05 3.12
N ILE A 45 8.45 3.61 2.92
CA ILE A 45 9.26 4.17 4.01
C ILE A 45 8.64 5.43 4.59
N SER A 46 8.06 6.30 3.75
CA SER A 46 7.27 7.45 4.21
C SER A 46 6.10 7.00 5.09
N GLU A 47 5.30 6.02 4.63
CA GLU A 47 4.20 5.45 5.41
C GLU A 47 4.68 4.76 6.70
N LEU A 48 5.85 4.11 6.67
CA LEU A 48 6.43 3.48 7.87
C LEU A 48 6.79 4.54 8.92
N ASN A 49 7.42 5.64 8.53
CA ASN A 49 7.76 6.72 9.45
C ASN A 49 6.50 7.41 9.99
N GLN A 50 5.49 7.63 9.14
CA GLN A 50 4.19 8.14 9.60
C GLN A 50 3.49 7.16 10.56
N LEU A 51 3.60 5.85 10.32
CA LEU A 51 3.06 4.81 11.21
C LEU A 51 3.72 4.88 12.59
N ILE A 52 5.04 5.04 12.67
CA ILE A 52 5.75 5.17 13.94
C ILE A 52 5.18 6.35 14.74
N VAL A 53 5.04 7.53 14.11
CA VAL A 53 4.45 8.73 14.75
C VAL A 53 3.02 8.47 15.24
N ASP A 54 2.18 7.85 14.39
CA ASP A 54 0.78 7.59 14.72
C ASP A 54 0.63 6.59 15.87
N VAL A 55 1.44 5.52 15.88
CA VAL A 55 1.42 4.49 16.91
C VAL A 55 1.96 5.03 18.23
N ASP A 56 3.09 5.74 18.20
CA ASP A 56 3.69 6.36 19.38
C ASP A 56 2.69 7.29 20.08
N LYS A 57 2.07 8.19 19.32
CA LYS A 57 1.02 9.09 19.80
C LYS A 57 -0.20 8.34 20.35
N ALA A 58 -0.62 7.26 19.70
CA ALA A 58 -1.78 6.48 20.16
C ALA A 58 -1.48 5.73 21.47
N LEU A 59 -0.27 5.18 21.62
CA LEU A 59 0.14 4.50 22.84
C LEU A 59 0.36 5.47 24.01
N ASP A 60 0.95 6.64 23.75
CA ASP A 60 1.04 7.74 24.72
C ASP A 60 -0.34 8.21 25.20
N GLY A 61 -1.32 8.20 24.30
CA GLY A 61 -2.72 8.49 24.59
C GLY A 61 -3.48 7.33 25.25
N TYR A 62 -2.82 6.23 25.62
CA TYR A 62 -3.43 5.01 26.16
C TYR A 62 -4.53 4.41 25.25
N ASN A 63 -4.38 4.55 23.93
CA ASN A 63 -5.30 4.02 22.93
C ASN A 63 -4.66 2.90 22.09
N PRO A 64 -4.48 1.68 22.66
CA PRO A 64 -3.88 0.55 21.94
C PRO A 64 -4.76 0.05 20.77
N THR A 65 -6.06 0.34 20.79
CA THR A 65 -6.97 -0.05 19.71
C THR A 65 -6.68 0.74 18.44
N GLU A 66 -6.43 2.04 18.57
CA GLU A 66 -6.05 2.87 17.42
C GLU A 66 -4.68 2.49 16.88
N ALA A 67 -3.69 2.29 17.75
CA ALA A 67 -2.37 1.78 17.36
C ALA A 67 -2.46 0.48 16.54
N GLY A 68 -3.22 -0.51 17.04
CA GLY A 68 -3.44 -1.77 16.33
C GLY A 68 -4.10 -1.60 14.96
N ARG A 69 -5.09 -0.70 14.83
CA ARG A 69 -5.75 -0.42 13.54
C ARG A 69 -4.79 0.23 12.54
N LYS A 70 -3.95 1.16 12.98
CA LYS A 70 -2.94 1.81 12.14
C LYS A 70 -1.93 0.80 11.59
N ILE A 71 -1.46 -0.11 12.46
CA ILE A 71 -0.56 -1.21 12.06
C ILE A 71 -1.27 -2.16 11.08
N GLU A 72 -2.53 -2.53 11.34
CA GLU A 72 -3.31 -3.37 10.43
C GLU A 72 -3.44 -2.76 9.02
N SER A 73 -3.75 -1.46 8.94
CA SER A 73 -3.82 -0.74 7.67
C SER A 73 -2.47 -0.73 6.93
N PHE A 74 -1.37 -0.43 7.63
CA PHE A 74 -0.05 -0.44 7.01
C PHE A 74 0.34 -1.84 6.48
N VAL A 75 0.09 -2.90 7.25
CA VAL A 75 0.37 -4.28 6.80
C VAL A 75 -0.47 -4.66 5.58
N ALA A 76 -1.71 -4.19 5.49
CA ALA A 76 -2.55 -4.36 4.32
C ALA A 76 -1.96 -3.67 3.08
N ASP A 77 -1.47 -2.44 3.22
CA ASP A 77 -0.84 -1.67 2.14
C ASP A 77 0.50 -2.28 1.71
N LEU A 78 1.31 -2.70 2.68
CA LEU A 78 2.57 -3.41 2.46
C LEU A 78 2.33 -4.69 1.63
N SER A 79 1.32 -5.48 1.96
CA SER A 79 1.01 -6.73 1.25
C SER A 79 0.38 -6.49 -0.13
N ASN A 80 -0.70 -5.69 -0.17
CA ASN A 80 -1.56 -5.57 -1.35
C ASN A 80 -1.00 -4.62 -2.41
N TRP A 81 -0.20 -3.64 -2.01
CA TRP A 81 0.38 -2.66 -2.93
C TRP A 81 1.87 -2.89 -3.09
N TYR A 82 2.66 -2.72 -2.03
CA TYR A 82 4.11 -2.74 -2.13
C TYR A 82 4.64 -4.10 -2.59
N VAL A 83 4.39 -5.16 -1.84
CA VAL A 83 4.90 -6.52 -2.16
C VAL A 83 4.36 -6.96 -3.52
N ARG A 84 3.05 -6.79 -3.79
CA ARG A 84 2.44 -7.19 -5.06
C ARG A 84 3.10 -6.52 -6.27
N ARG A 85 3.37 -5.22 -6.22
CA ARG A 85 4.00 -4.48 -7.33
C ARG A 85 5.50 -4.74 -7.41
N SER A 86 6.16 -4.96 -6.28
CA SER A 86 7.59 -5.25 -6.22
C SER A 86 7.95 -6.71 -6.54
N ARG A 87 6.99 -7.66 -6.65
CA ARG A 87 7.27 -9.09 -6.95
C ARG A 87 8.21 -9.32 -8.12
N ARG A 88 8.06 -8.55 -9.20
CA ARG A 88 8.94 -8.67 -10.38
C ARG A 88 10.40 -8.33 -10.06
N ARG A 89 10.64 -7.41 -9.12
CA ARG A 89 11.99 -7.01 -8.67
C ARG A 89 12.67 -8.15 -7.92
N PHE A 90 11.93 -8.89 -7.10
CA PHE A 90 12.44 -10.06 -6.36
C PHE A 90 12.74 -11.27 -7.27
N TRP A 91 12.04 -11.43 -8.40
CA TRP A 91 12.26 -12.55 -9.34
C TRP A 91 13.32 -12.30 -10.42
N LYS A 92 13.89 -11.10 -10.53
CA LYS A 92 14.99 -10.87 -11.48
C LYS A 92 16.17 -11.77 -11.13
N SER A 93 16.72 -12.43 -12.15
CA SER A 93 17.87 -13.34 -12.00
C SER A 93 19.17 -12.61 -11.68
N GLU A 94 19.28 -11.34 -12.06
CA GLU A 94 20.46 -10.51 -11.82
C GLU A 94 20.37 -9.82 -10.45
N ASN A 95 21.51 -9.77 -9.75
CA ASN A 95 21.62 -9.16 -8.42
C ASN A 95 21.80 -7.64 -8.57
N ASP A 96 20.75 -7.01 -9.10
CA ASP A 96 20.74 -5.59 -9.42
C ASP A 96 20.63 -4.73 -8.15
N ALA A 97 21.17 -3.51 -8.21
CA ALA A 97 21.00 -2.51 -7.15
C ALA A 97 19.51 -2.25 -6.81
N ASP A 98 18.62 -2.37 -7.81
CA ASP A 98 17.16 -2.28 -7.67
C ASP A 98 16.56 -3.43 -6.85
N LYS A 99 17.10 -4.65 -7.00
CA LYS A 99 16.65 -5.82 -6.22
C LYS A 99 17.10 -5.71 -4.77
N LEU A 100 18.34 -5.27 -4.56
CA LEU A 100 18.89 -5.02 -3.22
C LEU A 100 18.15 -3.88 -2.49
N SER A 101 17.74 -2.82 -3.20
CA SER A 101 16.96 -1.74 -2.59
C SER A 101 15.57 -2.21 -2.14
N ALA A 102 14.90 -3.06 -2.92
CA ALA A 102 13.64 -3.69 -2.54
C ALA A 102 13.78 -4.57 -1.29
N TYR A 103 14.82 -5.41 -1.22
CA TYR A 103 15.07 -6.25 -0.03
C TYR A 103 15.36 -5.42 1.21
N THR A 104 16.22 -4.41 1.08
CA THR A 104 16.58 -3.52 2.19
C THR A 104 15.36 -2.81 2.74
N THR A 105 14.51 -2.29 1.85
CA THR A 105 13.27 -1.60 2.22
C THR A 105 12.28 -2.52 2.92
N LEU A 106 12.06 -3.72 2.37
CA LEU A 106 11.15 -4.70 2.99
C LEU A 106 11.67 -5.21 4.33
N TYR A 107 12.98 -5.40 4.45
CA TYR A 107 13.65 -5.76 5.70
C TYR A 107 13.46 -4.67 6.77
N GLU A 108 13.72 -3.41 6.43
CA GLU A 108 13.51 -2.26 7.33
C GLU A 108 12.07 -2.17 7.82
N CYS A 109 11.09 -2.38 6.93
CA CYS A 109 9.68 -2.43 7.28
C CYS A 109 9.36 -3.56 8.27
N LEU A 110 9.84 -4.79 8.00
CA LEU A 110 9.55 -5.96 8.85
C LEU A 110 10.20 -5.86 10.23
N VAL A 111 11.45 -5.38 10.31
CA VAL A 111 12.15 -5.18 11.59
C VAL A 111 11.49 -4.06 12.40
N THR A 112 11.07 -2.97 11.76
CA THR A 112 10.36 -1.89 12.46
C THR A 112 8.99 -2.34 12.93
N LEU A 113 8.27 -3.12 12.11
CA LEU A 113 7.00 -3.72 12.50
C LEU A 113 7.12 -4.67 13.69
N SER A 114 8.19 -5.48 13.78
CA SER A 114 8.37 -6.35 14.94
C SER A 114 8.51 -5.55 16.24
N LYS A 115 9.22 -4.42 16.20
CA LYS A 115 9.32 -3.51 17.35
C LYS A 115 7.98 -2.85 17.70
N LEU A 116 7.25 -2.33 16.71
CA LEU A 116 5.93 -1.71 16.93
C LEU A 116 4.90 -2.72 17.46
N LEU A 117 5.01 -3.98 17.06
CA LEU A 117 4.11 -5.06 17.50
C LEU A 117 4.48 -5.62 18.87
N ALA A 118 5.70 -5.40 19.38
CA ALA A 118 6.17 -5.98 20.64
C ALA A 118 5.22 -5.74 21.83
N PRO A 119 4.63 -4.54 22.03
CA PRO A 119 3.66 -4.31 23.12
C PRO A 119 2.29 -4.96 22.91
N LEU A 120 1.94 -5.35 21.68
CA LEU A 120 0.59 -5.83 21.30
C LEU A 120 0.53 -7.35 21.08
N THR A 121 1.52 -7.90 20.39
CA THR A 121 1.63 -9.32 20.03
C THR A 121 3.05 -9.82 20.31
N PRO A 122 3.43 -9.98 21.59
CA PRO A 122 4.82 -10.17 22.01
C PRO A 122 5.49 -11.41 21.37
N PHE A 123 4.81 -12.55 21.38
CA PHE A 123 5.38 -13.79 20.84
C PHE A 123 5.65 -13.73 19.33
N LEU A 124 4.76 -13.08 18.58
CA LEU A 124 4.95 -12.91 17.13
C LEU A 124 6.06 -11.93 16.82
N ALA A 125 6.09 -10.80 17.54
CA ALA A 125 7.15 -9.81 17.43
C ALA A 125 8.53 -10.44 17.72
N GLU A 126 8.60 -11.25 18.77
CA GLU A 126 9.81 -11.98 19.16
C GLU A 126 10.25 -12.97 18.06
N GLU A 127 9.34 -13.78 17.52
CA GLU A 127 9.66 -14.73 16.46
C GLU A 127 10.21 -14.04 15.20
N LEU A 128 9.58 -12.94 14.77
CA LEU A 128 10.06 -12.14 13.65
C LEU A 128 11.45 -11.55 13.94
N TYR A 129 11.65 -10.99 15.13
CA TYR A 129 12.90 -10.35 15.50
C TYR A 129 14.06 -11.34 15.62
N GLN A 130 13.85 -12.51 16.23
CA GLN A 130 14.87 -13.57 16.33
C GLN A 130 15.37 -14.01 14.95
N ASN A 131 14.44 -14.20 14.01
CA ASN A 131 14.81 -14.63 12.66
C ASN A 131 15.49 -13.50 11.86
N LEU A 132 14.94 -12.29 11.90
CA LEU A 132 15.40 -11.19 11.06
C LEU A 132 16.65 -10.47 11.60
N VAL A 133 16.76 -10.32 12.92
CA VAL A 133 17.80 -9.50 13.56
C VAL A 133 18.84 -10.37 14.23
N CYS A 134 18.46 -11.22 15.19
CA CYS A 134 19.43 -12.03 15.94
C CYS A 134 20.23 -12.98 15.04
N SER A 135 19.62 -13.50 13.97
CA SER A 135 20.31 -14.37 13.01
C SER A 135 21.31 -13.61 12.12
N ALA A 136 21.15 -12.29 11.97
CA ALA A 136 21.98 -11.48 11.09
C ALA A 136 23.01 -10.62 11.85
N PHE A 137 22.69 -10.19 13.07
CA PHE A 137 23.49 -9.31 13.91
C PHE A 137 23.68 -9.92 15.30
N PRO A 138 24.78 -10.67 15.53
CA PRO A 138 25.05 -11.31 16.81
C PRO A 138 25.23 -10.36 18.01
N GLU A 139 25.48 -9.07 17.74
CA GLU A 139 25.65 -8.02 18.77
C GLU A 139 24.34 -7.28 19.09
N ALA A 140 23.25 -7.57 18.39
CA ALA A 140 21.95 -6.96 18.68
C ALA A 140 21.37 -7.52 20.00
N PRO A 141 20.47 -6.78 20.68
CA PRO A 141 19.81 -7.30 21.87
C PRO A 141 19.11 -8.63 21.61
N ASP A 142 19.22 -9.56 22.57
CA ASP A 142 18.74 -10.95 22.44
C ASP A 142 17.22 -11.09 22.33
N SER A 143 16.43 -10.03 22.50
CA SER A 143 14.97 -10.06 22.38
C SER A 143 14.47 -8.69 21.91
N VAL A 144 13.36 -8.68 21.16
CA VAL A 144 12.73 -7.42 20.72
C VAL A 144 12.32 -6.55 21.91
N HIS A 145 11.98 -7.18 23.04
CA HIS A 145 11.55 -6.52 24.27
C HIS A 145 12.69 -5.83 25.02
N LEU A 146 13.94 -6.05 24.60
CA LEU A 146 15.13 -5.36 25.09
C LEU A 146 15.60 -4.26 24.14
N THR A 147 14.86 -4.00 23.06
CA THR A 147 15.18 -2.94 22.10
C THR A 147 14.45 -1.65 22.43
N ASP A 148 15.04 -0.52 22.05
CA ASP A 148 14.36 0.77 22.11
C ASP A 148 13.17 0.81 21.14
N PHE A 149 12.12 1.52 21.55
CA PHE A 149 10.99 1.80 20.69
C PHE A 149 11.46 2.60 19.45
N PRO A 150 10.97 2.29 18.25
CA PRO A 150 11.44 2.95 17.03
C PRO A 150 11.09 4.44 17.05
N VAL A 151 12.02 5.25 16.54
CA VAL A 151 11.85 6.71 16.40
C VAL A 151 11.72 7.05 14.92
N ALA A 152 10.70 7.83 14.57
CA ALA A 152 10.45 8.24 13.20
C ALA A 152 11.50 9.22 12.69
N ASP A 153 11.95 9.03 11.45
CA ASP A 153 12.72 10.01 10.71
C ASP A 153 11.77 10.93 9.94
N MET A 154 11.52 12.11 10.49
CA MET A 154 10.61 13.09 9.90
C MET A 154 11.05 13.57 8.51
N ALA A 155 12.33 13.47 8.16
CA ALA A 155 12.82 13.86 6.85
C ALA A 155 12.45 12.85 5.75
N LYS A 156 12.10 11.61 6.13
CA LYS A 156 11.64 10.57 5.22
C LYS A 156 10.12 10.57 4.99
N ILE A 157 9.38 11.41 5.71
CA ILE A 157 7.93 11.56 5.54
C ILE A 157 7.67 12.50 4.37
N ASP A 158 7.30 11.92 3.23
CA ASP A 158 6.84 12.66 2.05
C ASP A 158 5.31 12.56 1.96
N LYS A 159 4.65 13.61 2.45
CA LYS A 159 3.19 13.70 2.47
C LYS A 159 2.59 13.76 1.06
N GLN A 160 3.24 14.45 0.12
CA GLN A 160 2.73 14.57 -1.24
C GLN A 160 2.75 13.22 -1.94
N LEU A 161 3.85 12.46 -1.79
CA LEU A 161 3.99 11.11 -2.33
C LEU A 161 2.96 10.15 -1.72
N SER A 162 2.74 10.24 -0.41
CA SER A 162 1.71 9.49 0.30
C SER A 162 0.30 9.78 -0.23
N ASP A 163 -0.06 11.05 -0.36
CA ASP A 163 -1.38 11.47 -0.84
C ASP A 163 -1.60 11.07 -2.31
N ASP A 164 -0.58 11.26 -3.16
CA ASP A 164 -0.59 10.84 -4.56
C ASP A 164 -0.77 9.31 -4.68
N THR A 165 -0.04 8.52 -3.87
CA THR A 165 -0.15 7.06 -3.93
C THR A 165 -1.52 6.58 -3.45
N ARG A 166 -2.07 7.15 -2.37
CA ARG A 166 -3.43 6.84 -1.89
C ARG A 166 -4.49 7.17 -2.93
N LEU A 167 -4.33 8.28 -3.65
CA LEU A 167 -5.20 8.64 -4.78
C LEU A 167 -5.16 7.56 -5.86
N ALA A 168 -3.97 7.12 -6.27
CA ALA A 168 -3.82 6.05 -7.25
C ALA A 168 -4.45 4.72 -6.79
N MET A 169 -4.29 4.34 -5.52
CA MET A 169 -4.95 3.15 -4.95
C MET A 169 -6.46 3.26 -4.99
N LYS A 170 -7.01 4.41 -4.61
CA LYS A 170 -8.44 4.67 -4.57
C LYS A 170 -9.06 4.57 -5.97
N ILE A 171 -8.47 5.24 -6.95
CA ILE A 171 -8.92 5.20 -8.35
C ILE A 171 -8.82 3.78 -8.92
N SER A 172 -7.73 3.08 -8.63
CA SER A 172 -7.54 1.69 -9.08
C SER A 172 -8.57 0.75 -8.46
N SER A 173 -8.94 0.95 -7.19
CA SER A 173 -9.98 0.17 -6.51
C SER A 173 -11.36 0.41 -7.13
N LEU A 174 -11.74 1.68 -7.34
CA LEU A 174 -13.00 2.06 -7.99
C LEU A 174 -13.06 1.54 -9.44
N GLY A 175 -11.98 1.66 -10.21
CA GLY A 175 -11.93 1.12 -11.56
C GLY A 175 -12.08 -0.41 -11.60
N ARG A 176 -11.46 -1.13 -10.66
CA ARG A 176 -11.65 -2.60 -10.54
C ARG A 176 -13.08 -2.95 -10.15
N ALA A 177 -13.72 -2.17 -9.28
CA ALA A 177 -15.11 -2.36 -8.91
C ALA A 177 -16.05 -2.12 -10.11
N ALA A 178 -15.85 -1.03 -10.87
CA ALA A 178 -16.59 -0.74 -12.10
C ALA A 178 -16.43 -1.87 -13.14
N ARG A 179 -15.20 -2.36 -13.35
CA ARG A 179 -14.92 -3.52 -14.21
C ARG A 179 -15.67 -4.78 -13.77
N SER A 180 -15.70 -5.04 -12.46
CA SER A 180 -16.42 -6.18 -11.90
C SER A 180 -17.92 -6.07 -12.14
N LYS A 181 -18.50 -4.86 -12.01
CA LYS A 181 -19.91 -4.57 -12.28
C LYS A 181 -20.25 -4.79 -13.76
N ALA A 182 -19.36 -4.35 -14.66
CA ALA A 182 -19.43 -4.61 -16.11
C ALA A 182 -19.15 -6.07 -16.53
N GLY A 183 -18.71 -6.93 -15.61
CA GLY A 183 -18.32 -8.31 -15.94
C GLY A 183 -17.00 -8.45 -16.73
N ILE A 184 -16.18 -7.39 -16.81
CA ILE A 184 -14.95 -7.35 -17.59
C ILE A 184 -13.75 -7.80 -16.75
N LYS A 185 -13.15 -8.93 -17.15
CA LYS A 185 -11.96 -9.48 -16.47
C LYS A 185 -10.76 -8.54 -16.61
N VAL A 186 -10.00 -8.30 -15.53
CA VAL A 186 -8.82 -7.39 -15.48
C VAL A 186 -7.80 -7.66 -16.60
N ARG A 187 -7.62 -8.91 -17.01
CA ARG A 187 -6.71 -9.29 -18.11
C ARG A 187 -7.09 -8.71 -19.48
N GLN A 188 -8.33 -8.26 -19.68
CA GLN A 188 -8.76 -7.64 -20.93
C GLN A 188 -8.36 -6.15 -20.92
N PRO A 189 -7.56 -5.68 -21.88
CA PRO A 189 -7.16 -4.28 -21.90
C PRO A 189 -8.36 -3.38 -22.25
N LEU A 190 -8.57 -2.31 -21.48
CA LEU A 190 -9.57 -1.29 -21.78
C LEU A 190 -8.96 -0.18 -22.64
N ALA A 191 -9.75 0.35 -23.57
CA ALA A 191 -9.30 1.46 -24.40
C ALA A 191 -9.15 2.74 -23.58
N LYS A 192 -10.12 3.02 -22.69
CA LYS A 192 -10.21 4.26 -21.95
C LYS A 192 -10.94 4.05 -20.63
N VAL A 193 -10.57 4.84 -19.62
CA VAL A 193 -11.30 5.01 -18.36
C VAL A 193 -11.54 6.50 -18.16
N VAL A 194 -12.71 6.85 -17.63
CA VAL A 194 -13.04 8.24 -17.28
C VAL A 194 -13.07 8.36 -15.77
N VAL A 195 -12.35 9.34 -15.23
CA VAL A 195 -12.25 9.57 -13.78
C VAL A 195 -12.75 10.97 -13.44
N SER A 196 -13.44 11.09 -12.31
CA SER A 196 -13.69 12.37 -11.66
C SER A 196 -12.94 12.44 -10.34
N VAL A 197 -12.27 13.57 -10.13
CA VAL A 197 -11.51 13.90 -8.91
C VAL A 197 -12.12 15.11 -8.21
N ALA A 198 -11.79 15.30 -6.94
CA ALA A 198 -12.43 16.30 -6.10
C ALA A 198 -11.85 17.71 -6.31
N SER A 199 -10.61 17.84 -6.79
CA SER A 199 -9.93 19.12 -6.97
C SER A 199 -9.03 19.19 -8.22
N SER A 200 -8.67 20.40 -8.63
CA SER A 200 -7.69 20.66 -9.70
C SER A 200 -6.30 20.13 -9.37
N ASP A 201 -5.91 20.17 -8.10
CA ASP A 201 -4.60 19.71 -7.65
C ASP A 201 -4.49 18.18 -7.81
N GLU A 202 -5.58 17.46 -7.52
CA GLU A 202 -5.67 16.01 -7.76
C GLU A 202 -5.65 15.65 -9.24
N GLU A 203 -6.20 16.50 -10.11
CA GLU A 203 -6.11 16.32 -11.56
C GLU A 203 -4.65 16.43 -12.04
N GLU A 204 -3.86 17.33 -11.45
CA GLU A 204 -2.44 17.42 -11.74
C GLU A 204 -1.65 16.22 -11.19
N SER A 205 -1.92 15.80 -9.96
CA SER A 205 -1.38 14.56 -9.38
C SER A 205 -1.70 13.34 -10.25
N LEU A 206 -2.92 13.26 -10.78
CA LEU A 206 -3.35 12.20 -11.67
C LEU A 206 -2.47 12.05 -12.90
N LYS A 207 -1.96 13.16 -13.45
CA LYS A 207 -1.04 13.12 -14.62
C LYS A 207 0.26 12.38 -14.28
N ARG A 208 0.80 12.58 -13.08
CA ARG A 208 1.99 11.86 -12.58
C ARG A 208 1.68 10.38 -12.32
N LEU A 209 0.47 10.09 -11.86
CA LEU A 209 0.05 8.73 -11.45
C LEU A 209 -0.48 7.86 -12.60
N LYS A 210 -0.71 8.42 -13.80
CA LYS A 210 -1.22 7.68 -14.96
C LYS A 210 -0.50 6.35 -15.20
N PRO A 211 0.85 6.27 -15.19
CA PRO A 211 1.54 5.00 -15.43
C PRO A 211 1.14 3.92 -14.40
N GLN A 212 1.03 4.30 -13.13
CA GLN A 212 0.63 3.39 -12.07
C GLN A 212 -0.82 2.90 -12.26
N ILE A 213 -1.73 3.82 -12.60
CA ILE A 213 -3.15 3.48 -12.81
C ILE A 213 -3.34 2.62 -14.05
N PHE A 214 -2.59 2.86 -15.12
CA PHE A 214 -2.64 2.08 -16.36
C PHE A 214 -2.23 0.63 -16.15
N GLU A 215 -1.15 0.40 -15.39
CA GLU A 215 -0.73 -0.94 -15.01
C GLU A 215 -1.77 -1.66 -14.15
N GLU A 216 -2.38 -0.93 -13.20
CA GLU A 216 -3.31 -1.50 -12.24
C GLU A 216 -4.69 -1.82 -12.80
N LEU A 217 -5.17 -1.00 -13.73
CA LEU A 217 -6.46 -1.17 -14.39
C LEU A 217 -6.36 -1.86 -15.75
N ASN A 218 -5.15 -2.07 -16.28
CA ASN A 218 -4.91 -2.55 -17.64
C ASN A 218 -5.71 -1.73 -18.67
N VAL A 219 -5.45 -0.42 -18.70
CA VAL A 219 -6.12 0.56 -19.56
C VAL A 219 -5.10 1.34 -20.37
N LYS A 220 -5.47 1.74 -21.60
CA LYS A 220 -4.58 2.49 -22.51
C LYS A 220 -4.65 4.00 -22.35
N ASP A 221 -5.79 4.53 -21.90
CA ASP A 221 -6.01 5.96 -21.74
C ASP A 221 -6.85 6.29 -20.49
N LEU A 222 -6.61 7.46 -19.92
CA LEU A 222 -7.37 8.02 -18.79
C LEU A 222 -7.69 9.47 -19.09
N GLU A 223 -8.99 9.75 -19.06
CA GLU A 223 -9.57 11.07 -19.19
C GLU A 223 -10.16 11.52 -17.86
N VAL A 224 -9.96 12.80 -17.54
CA VAL A 224 -10.55 13.41 -16.35
C VAL A 224 -11.74 14.25 -16.80
N LYS A 225 -12.88 14.09 -16.13
CA LYS A 225 -14.11 14.86 -16.38
C LYS A 225 -14.76 15.34 -15.08
N GLY A 226 -15.65 16.33 -15.22
CA GLY A 226 -16.47 16.81 -14.11
C GLY A 226 -17.36 15.71 -13.53
N PHE A 227 -17.66 15.81 -12.25
CA PHE A 227 -18.42 14.79 -11.51
C PHE A 227 -19.76 14.42 -12.18
N GLN A 228 -20.54 15.43 -12.58
CA GLN A 228 -21.82 15.22 -13.25
C GLN A 228 -21.65 14.48 -14.58
N GLU A 229 -20.64 14.87 -15.37
CA GLU A 229 -20.36 14.22 -16.66
C GLU A 229 -19.99 12.75 -16.50
N VAL A 230 -19.28 12.37 -15.44
CA VAL A 230 -18.94 10.96 -15.18
C VAL A 230 -20.15 10.18 -14.67
N ALA A 231 -20.99 10.79 -13.82
CA ALA A 231 -22.19 10.16 -13.29
C ALA A 231 -23.22 9.84 -14.40
N GLU A 232 -23.36 10.73 -15.37
CA GLU A 232 -24.26 10.57 -16.53
C GLU A 232 -23.86 9.44 -17.47
N LEU A 233 -22.63 8.91 -17.37
CA LEU A 233 -22.19 7.78 -18.20
C LEU A 233 -22.78 6.44 -17.71
N ASP A 234 -23.25 6.34 -16.45
CA ASP A 234 -23.75 5.09 -15.89
C ASP A 234 -24.97 4.58 -16.68
N GLY A 235 -24.88 3.35 -17.19
CA GLY A 235 -25.92 2.74 -18.04
C GLY A 235 -25.91 3.20 -19.50
N HIS A 236 -25.08 4.17 -19.88
CA HIS A 236 -24.90 4.65 -21.26
C HIS A 236 -23.65 4.05 -21.92
N GLY A 237 -23.50 2.72 -21.82
CA GLY A 237 -22.32 2.01 -22.32
C GLY A 237 -21.09 2.11 -21.40
N TYR A 238 -21.27 2.64 -20.19
CA TYR A 238 -20.28 2.63 -19.12
C TYR A 238 -20.93 2.14 -17.82
N GLU A 239 -20.09 1.53 -16.99
CA GLU A 239 -20.41 1.21 -15.60
C GLU A 239 -19.58 2.11 -14.69
N VAL A 240 -20.27 2.78 -13.75
CA VAL A 240 -19.63 3.75 -12.85
C VAL A 240 -19.53 3.17 -11.43
N SER A 241 -18.37 3.39 -10.81
CA SER A 241 -18.15 3.14 -9.39
C SER A 241 -17.68 4.41 -8.70
N GLY A 242 -18.11 4.62 -7.45
CA GLY A 242 -17.79 5.83 -6.70
C GLY A 242 -17.45 5.56 -5.24
N SER A 243 -16.74 6.51 -4.61
CA SER A 243 -16.25 6.36 -3.23
C SER A 243 -17.33 6.42 -2.15
N GLU A 244 -18.51 6.96 -2.46
CA GLU A 244 -19.67 6.99 -1.58
C GLU A 244 -20.93 6.64 -2.39
N GLN A 245 -21.63 5.57 -2.01
CA GLN A 245 -22.91 5.19 -2.59
C GLN A 245 -24.01 5.45 -1.56
N ARG A 246 -24.96 6.36 -1.84
CA ARG A 246 -26.28 6.31 -1.20
C ARG A 246 -27.21 5.49 -2.10
N MET A 247 -27.59 4.30 -1.63
CA MET A 247 -28.68 3.55 -2.25
C MET A 247 -30.01 4.22 -1.92
N ASP A 248 -30.68 4.81 -2.91
CA ASP A 248 -32.13 5.00 -2.83
C ASP A 248 -32.81 4.03 -3.81
N LYS A 249 -33.61 3.11 -3.28
CA LYS A 249 -34.12 1.91 -3.96
C LYS A 249 -35.27 2.19 -4.94
N LYS A 250 -35.57 3.45 -5.27
CA LYS A 250 -36.79 3.80 -6.00
C LYS A 250 -36.65 4.00 -7.50
N GLU A 251 -35.45 4.24 -8.06
CA GLU A 251 -35.31 4.55 -9.50
C GLU A 251 -34.14 3.85 -10.24
N GLY A 252 -33.38 2.96 -9.59
CA GLY A 252 -32.35 2.18 -10.28
C GLY A 252 -31.08 2.97 -10.69
N VAL A 253 -31.02 4.27 -10.38
CA VAL A 253 -29.84 5.13 -10.59
C VAL A 253 -29.04 5.23 -9.29
N ALA A 254 -27.73 4.95 -9.34
CA ALA A 254 -26.86 5.15 -8.19
C ALA A 254 -26.65 6.66 -7.95
N LEU A 255 -27.11 7.18 -6.82
CA LEU A 255 -26.89 8.58 -6.43
C LEU A 255 -25.52 8.69 -5.73
N PHE A 256 -24.58 9.34 -6.42
CA PHE A 256 -23.26 9.69 -5.88
C PHE A 256 -23.29 11.08 -5.25
N THR A 257 -22.55 11.29 -4.17
CA THR A 257 -22.43 12.59 -3.48
C THR A 257 -21.43 13.50 -4.20
N THR A 258 -21.78 14.78 -4.39
CA THR A 258 -20.87 15.80 -4.95
C THR A 258 -19.61 15.90 -4.10
N GLY A 259 -18.44 15.69 -4.71
CA GLY A 259 -17.14 15.61 -4.02
C GLY A 259 -16.60 14.17 -3.85
N ALA A 260 -17.35 13.16 -4.26
CA ALA A 260 -16.88 11.78 -4.35
C ALA A 260 -16.09 11.53 -5.64
N TYR A 261 -15.16 10.58 -5.58
CA TYR A 261 -14.40 10.13 -6.76
C TYR A 261 -15.28 9.19 -7.56
N LEU A 262 -15.30 9.36 -8.88
CA LEU A 262 -16.02 8.47 -9.79
C LEU A 262 -15.05 7.86 -10.80
N VAL A 263 -15.22 6.59 -11.10
CA VAL A 263 -14.50 5.90 -12.17
C VAL A 263 -15.50 5.17 -13.05
N ALA A 264 -15.55 5.55 -14.33
CA ALA A 264 -16.38 4.96 -15.35
C ALA A 264 -15.54 4.06 -16.26
N VAL A 265 -16.05 2.84 -16.50
CA VAL A 265 -15.43 1.83 -17.35
C VAL A 265 -16.40 1.48 -18.48
N PRO A 266 -15.97 1.48 -19.75
CA PRO A 266 -16.85 1.08 -20.85
C PRO A 266 -17.23 -0.40 -20.73
N THR A 267 -18.50 -0.72 -20.98
CA THR A 267 -19.07 -2.08 -20.95
C THR A 267 -18.90 -2.83 -22.26
#